data_AF-A0A4U0PKM0-F1
#
_entry.id   AF-A0A4U0PKM0-F1
#
_cell.length_a   1.000
_cell.length_b   1.000
_cell.length_c   1.000
_cell.angle_alpha   90.00
_cell.angle_beta   90.00
_cell.angle_gamma   90.00
#
_symmetry.space_group_name_H-M   'P 1'
#
loop_
_entity.id
_entity.type
_entity.pdbx_description
1 polymer ?
#
loop_
_entity_poly.entity_id
_entity_poly.type
_entity_poly.pdbx_seq_one_letter_code
_entity_poly.pdbx_strand_id
1 'polypeptide(L)'
;MNGILNLAFDKIKRKVEDNCSDGNVGASERVLSVISGGLILGIGVKQLFKSPISAISGITLGGALVYRGVTGHCTVKSAIEKVTEKEDVTVIEHRYFVK
;
A
#
# COMPACT_ATOMS: atom_id res chain seq x y z
N MET A 1 -7.27 12.84 -17.46
CA MET A 1 -7.48 12.43 -16.05
C MET A 1 -6.85 13.46 -15.12
N ASN A 2 -7.56 13.83 -14.05
CA ASN A 2 -7.29 15.01 -13.22
C ASN A 2 -5.90 14.96 -12.56
N GLY A 3 -4.98 15.86 -12.94
CA GLY A 3 -3.57 15.86 -12.50
C GLY A 3 -3.36 15.89 -10.97
N ILE A 4 -4.34 16.36 -10.20
CA ILE A 4 -4.32 16.34 -8.73
C ILE A 4 -4.35 14.90 -8.18
N LEU A 5 -5.09 14.01 -8.85
CA LEU A 5 -5.21 12.61 -8.42
C LEU A 5 -3.88 11.88 -8.59
N ASN A 6 -3.21 12.07 -9.74
CA ASN A 6 -1.90 11.49 -10.02
C ASN A 6 -0.84 12.00 -9.04
N LEU A 7 -0.90 13.28 -8.67
CA LEU A 7 0.03 13.86 -7.70
C LEU A 7 -0.17 13.28 -6.28
N ALA A 8 -1.42 13.01 -5.89
CA ALA A 8 -1.72 12.34 -4.63
C ALA A 8 -1.24 10.88 -4.63
N PHE A 9 -1.45 10.15 -5.72
CA PHE A 9 -0.96 8.78 -5.88
C PHE A 9 0.57 8.71 -5.83
N ASP A 10 1.28 9.58 -6.56
CA ASP A 10 2.75 9.61 -6.57
C ASP A 10 3.31 9.88 -5.17
N LYS A 11 2.67 10.78 -4.42
CA LYS A 11 3.06 11.10 -3.05
C LYS A 11 2.91 9.92 -2.10
N ILE A 12 1.82 9.15 -2.25
CA ILE A 12 1.59 7.92 -1.47
C ILE A 12 2.63 6.87 -1.86
N LYS A 13 2.90 6.67 -3.15
CA LYS A 13 3.90 5.72 -3.65
C LYS A 13 5.28 6.00 -3.07
N ARG A 14 5.77 7.25 -3.20
CA ARG A 14 7.07 7.65 -2.64
C ARG A 14 7.14 7.38 -1.14
N LYS A 15 6.11 7.78 -0.39
CA LYS A 15 6.09 7.56 1.05
C LYS A 15 6.13 6.08 1.39
N VAL A 16 5.41 5.22 0.67
CA VAL A 16 5.49 3.77 0.88
C VAL A 16 6.89 3.23 0.57
N GLU A 17 7.55 3.73 -0.47
CA GLU A 17 8.90 3.32 -0.86
C GLU A 17 9.95 3.73 0.20
N ASP A 18 9.86 4.95 0.73
CA ASP A 18 10.69 5.44 1.85
C ASP A 18 10.51 4.59 3.13
N ASN A 19 9.27 4.19 3.45
CA ASN A 19 8.96 3.34 4.61
C ASN A 19 9.32 1.85 4.39
N CYS A 20 9.71 1.49 3.17
CA CYS A 20 10.11 0.14 2.79
C CYS A 20 11.56 0.15 2.28
N SER A 21 12.48 0.71 3.06
CA SER A 21 13.91 0.71 2.75
C SER A 21 14.51 -0.68 3.02
N ASP A 22 15.17 -1.27 2.02
CA ASP A 22 15.78 -2.61 2.09
C ASP A 22 14.78 -3.78 2.30
N GLY A 23 13.52 -3.61 1.89
CA GLY A 23 12.49 -4.66 1.97
C GLY A 23 11.90 -4.89 3.37
N ASN A 24 12.42 -4.20 4.39
CA ASN A 24 11.98 -4.26 5.77
C ASN A 24 11.26 -2.97 6.19
N VAL A 25 10.19 -3.14 6.97
CA VAL A 25 9.47 -2.03 7.61
C VAL A 25 10.27 -1.52 8.82
N GLY A 26 10.44 -0.20 8.94
CA GLY A 26 11.10 0.44 10.08
C GLY A 26 10.42 0.12 11.42
N ALA A 27 11.16 0.18 12.54
CA ALA A 27 10.64 -0.18 13.87
C ALA A 27 9.39 0.63 14.25
N SER A 28 9.37 1.92 13.92
CA SER A 28 8.24 2.82 14.17
C SER A 28 7.01 2.45 13.35
N GLU A 29 7.18 2.13 12.06
CA GLU A 29 6.06 1.69 11.21
C GLU A 29 5.55 0.29 11.59
N ARG A 30 6.42 -0.59 12.10
CA ARG A 30 5.98 -1.89 12.64
C ARG A 30 5.03 -1.71 13.80
N VAL A 31 5.40 -0.88 14.79
CA VAL A 31 4.54 -0.59 15.94
C VAL A 31 3.22 0.05 15.49
N LEU A 32 3.29 1.04 14.58
CA LEU A 32 2.10 1.68 14.05
C LEU A 32 1.17 0.69 13.32
N SER A 33 1.74 -0.24 12.54
CA SER A 33 1.00 -1.27 11.80
C SER A 33 0.36 -2.29 12.74
N VAL A 34 1.04 -2.71 13.81
CA VAL A 34 0.49 -3.63 14.81
C VAL A 34 -0.65 -2.97 15.60
N ILE A 35 -0.47 -1.72 16.04
CA ILE A 35 -1.50 -1.00 16.81
C ILE A 35 -2.74 -0.75 15.96
N SER A 36 -2.57 -0.16 14.77
CA SER A 36 -3.69 0.13 13.87
C SER A 36 -4.36 -1.15 13.37
N GLY A 37 -3.58 -2.16 12.98
CA GLY A 37 -4.09 -3.47 12.55
C GLY A 37 -4.83 -4.19 13.66
N GLY A 38 -4.32 -4.17 14.89
CA GLY A 38 -4.95 -4.78 16.06
C GLY A 38 -6.28 -4.12 16.41
N LEU A 39 -6.36 -2.79 16.31
CA LEU A 39 -7.59 -2.05 16.50
C LEU A 39 -8.65 -2.41 15.44
N ILE A 40 -8.27 -2.40 14.17
CA ILE A 40 -9.16 -2.75 13.05
C ILE A 40 -9.65 -4.21 13.18
N LEU A 41 -8.74 -5.14 13.51
CA LEU A 41 -9.06 -6.54 13.71
C LEU A 41 -10.02 -6.73 14.89
N GLY A 42 -9.79 -6.04 16.01
CA GLY A 42 -10.68 -6.08 17.17
C GLY A 42 -12.09 -5.56 16.86
N ILE A 43 -12.20 -4.46 16.11
CA ILE A 43 -13.50 -3.96 15.63
C ILE A 43 -14.16 -4.98 14.69
N GLY A 44 -13.41 -5.54 13.75
CA GLY A 44 -13.89 -6.55 12.81
C GLY A 44 -14.45 -7.78 13.52
N VAL A 45 -13.74 -8.31 14.52
CA VAL A 45 -14.20 -9.44 15.34
C VAL A 45 -15.49 -9.08 16.09
N LYS A 46 -15.56 -7.88 16.67
CA LYS A 46 -16.78 -7.41 17.36
C LYS A 46 -17.99 -7.27 16.43
N GLN A 47 -17.74 -6.97 15.15
CA GLN A 47 -18.77 -6.77 14.13
C GLN A 47 -19.26 -8.08 13.48
N LEU A 48 -18.59 -9.23 13.71
CA LEU A 48 -18.92 -10.53 13.09
C LEU A 48 -20.40 -10.89 13.17
N PHE A 49 -21.02 -10.67 14.33
CA PHE A 49 -22.42 -11.02 14.58
C PHE A 49 -23.41 -9.96 14.08
N LYS A 50 -22.97 -8.73 13.79
CA LYS A 50 -23.84 -7.63 13.35
C LYS A 50 -23.80 -7.41 11.84
N SER A 51 -22.62 -7.53 11.24
CA SER A 51 -22.40 -7.20 9.83
C SER A 51 -21.28 -8.08 9.28
N PRO A 52 -21.55 -9.36 8.97
CA PRO A 52 -20.52 -10.34 8.66
C PRO A 52 -19.66 -9.96 7.45
N ILE A 53 -20.24 -9.35 6.42
CA ILE A 53 -19.51 -8.91 5.22
C ILE A 53 -18.48 -7.83 5.57
N SER A 54 -18.88 -6.82 6.36
CA SER A 54 -17.96 -5.77 6.81
C SER A 54 -16.97 -6.25 7.87
N ALA A 55 -17.33 -7.29 8.62
CA ALA A 55 -16.44 -7.91 9.60
C ALA A 55 -15.30 -8.65 8.90
N ILE A 56 -15.60 -9.40 7.83
CA ILE A 56 -14.59 -10.14 7.06
C ILE A 56 -13.55 -9.18 6.47
N SER A 57 -13.99 -8.06 5.90
CA SER A 57 -13.05 -7.07 5.36
C SER A 57 -12.19 -6.45 6.46
N GLY A 58 -12.78 -6.11 7.61
CA GLY A 58 -12.05 -5.60 8.77
C GLY A 58 -11.03 -6.60 9.33
N ILE A 59 -11.44 -7.85 9.53
CA ILE A 59 -10.55 -8.92 10.01
C ILE A 59 -9.41 -9.17 9.03
N THR A 60 -9.70 -9.22 7.73
CA THR A 60 -8.69 -9.44 6.69
C THR A 60 -7.69 -8.28 6.65
N LEU A 61 -8.18 -7.04 6.62
CA LEU A 61 -7.35 -5.84 6.57
C LEU A 61 -6.51 -5.69 7.84
N GLY A 62 -7.15 -5.83 9.01
CA GLY A 62 -6.47 -5.73 10.30
C GLY A 62 -5.43 -6.84 10.49
N GLY A 63 -5.77 -8.08 10.11
CA GLY A 63 -4.87 -9.22 10.17
C GLY A 63 -3.66 -9.05 9.26
N ALA A 64 -3.85 -8.54 8.04
CA ALA A 64 -2.76 -8.23 7.12
C ALA A 64 -1.83 -7.14 7.68
N LEU A 65 -2.37 -6.10 8.32
CA LEU A 65 -1.58 -5.03 8.95
C LEU A 65 -0.77 -5.54 10.15
N VAL A 66 -1.37 -6.38 11.01
CA VAL A 66 -0.65 -7.00 12.13
C VAL A 66 0.44 -7.93 11.61
N TYR A 67 0.13 -8.79 10.63
CA TYR A 67 1.09 -9.70 10.03
C TYR A 67 2.28 -8.94 9.42
N ARG A 68 2.01 -7.85 8.68
CA ARG A 68 3.06 -6.97 8.13
C ARG A 68 3.92 -6.34 9.25
N GLY A 69 3.31 -5.88 10.33
CA GLY A 69 4.04 -5.27 11.44
C GLY A 69 4.92 -6.25 12.21
N VAL A 70 4.42 -7.47 12.44
CA VAL A 70 5.15 -8.54 13.14
C VAL A 70 6.27 -9.12 12.30
N THR A 71 6.00 -9.43 11.03
CA THR A 71 7.00 -10.03 10.12
C THR A 71 7.98 -9.00 9.58
N GLY A 72 7.57 -7.74 9.48
CA GLY A 72 8.35 -6.67 8.89
C GLY A 72 8.44 -6.70 7.36
N HIS A 73 7.75 -7.63 6.69
CA HIS A 73 7.79 -7.75 5.23
C HIS A 73 6.95 -6.67 4.55
N CYS A 74 7.56 -5.90 3.64
CA CYS A 74 6.87 -4.90 2.81
C CYS A 74 6.23 -5.51 1.54
N THR A 75 5.15 -6.28 1.70
CA THR A 75 4.37 -6.82 0.55
C THR A 75 3.65 -5.75 -0.27
N VAL A 76 3.38 -4.59 0.34
CA VAL A 76 2.73 -3.45 -0.32
C VAL A 76 3.59 -2.88 -1.45
N LYS A 77 4.92 -2.87 -1.32
CA LYS A 77 5.81 -2.36 -2.37
C LYS A 77 5.62 -3.13 -3.67
N SER A 78 5.69 -4.47 -3.61
CA SER A 78 5.48 -5.35 -4.75
C SER A 78 4.06 -5.27 -5.32
N ALA A 79 3.05 -5.01 -4.48
CA ALA A 79 1.69 -4.82 -4.94
C ALA A 79 1.52 -3.49 -5.70
N ILE A 80 2.10 -2.39 -5.21
CA ILE A 80 2.05 -1.07 -5.87
C ILE A 80 2.82 -1.10 -7.19
N GLU A 81 3.97 -1.77 -7.24
CA GLU A 81 4.78 -1.91 -8.45
C GLU A 81 4.00 -2.62 -9.56
N LYS A 82 3.37 -3.78 -9.26
CA LYS A 82 2.52 -4.53 -10.19
C LYS A 82 1.31 -3.75 -10.72
N VAL A 83 0.80 -2.81 -9.93
CA VAL A 83 -0.33 -1.95 -10.35
C VAL A 83 0.16 -0.79 -11.22
N THR A 84 1.42 -0.38 -11.06
CA THR A 84 2.03 0.75 -11.79
C THR A 84 2.69 0.34 -13.11
N GLU A 85 3.11 -0.92 -13.27
CA GLU A 85 3.72 -1.46 -14.51
C GLU A 85 2.86 -1.32 -15.79
N LYS A 86 1.61 -0.83 -15.69
CA LYS A 86 0.76 -0.54 -16.85
C LYS A 86 0.94 0.85 -17.48
N GLU A 87 1.84 1.69 -16.97
CA GLU A 87 2.05 3.05 -17.50
C GLU A 87 3.51 3.34 -17.87
N ASP A 88 4.19 2.42 -18.58
CA ASP A 88 5.44 2.76 -19.26
C ASP A 88 5.09 3.44 -20.60
N VAL A 89 4.81 4.75 -20.54
CA VAL A 89 4.72 5.58 -21.75
C VAL A 89 6.14 5.72 -22.29
N THR A 90 6.51 4.83 -23.23
CA THR A 90 7.76 4.92 -23.96
C THR A 90 7.72 6.20 -24.82
N VAL A 91 8.41 7.25 -24.37
CA VAL A 91 8.59 8.46 -25.17
C VAL A 91 9.56 8.14 -26.30
N ILE A 92 9.03 7.88 -27.49
CA ILE A 92 9.83 7.76 -28.71
C ILE A 92 10.18 9.19 -29.17
N GLU A 93 11.39 9.67 -28.86
CA GLU A 93 11.91 10.89 -29.49
C GLU A 93 12.14 10.62 -30.98
N HIS A 94 11.23 11.11 -31.82
CA HIS A 94 11.51 11.27 -33.25
C HIS A 94 12.46 12.47 -33.44
N ARG A 95 13.76 12.20 -33.45
CA ARG A 95 14.78 13.15 -33.94
C ARG A 95 14.56 13.39 -35.42
N TYR A 96 13.89 14.50 -35.77
CA TYR A 96 13.88 15.00 -37.14
C TYR A 96 15.26 15.58 -37.45
N PHE A 97 16.09 14.82 -38.16
CA PHE A 97 17.25 15.37 -38.86
C PHE A 97 16.74 16.23 -40.02
N VAL A 98 16.77 17.55 -39.86
CA VAL A 98 16.62 18.49 -40.98
C VAL A 98 17.98 18.61 -41.64
N LYS A 99 18.02 18.34 -42.95
CA LYS A 99 19.21 18.33 -43.80
C LYS A 99 19.69 19.73 -44.14
#